data_AF-A0A7Y5EG93-F1
#
_entry.id   AF-A0A7Y5EG93-F1
#
_cell.length_a   1.000
_cell.length_b   1.000
_cell.length_c   1.000
_cell.angle_alpha   90.00
_cell.angle_beta   90.00
_cell.angle_gamma   90.00
#
_symmetry.space_group_name_H-M   'P 1'
#
loop_
_entity.id
_entity.type
_entity.pdbx_description
1 polymer ?
#
loop_
_entity_poly.entity_id
_entity_poly.type
_entity_poly.pdbx_seq_one_letter_code
_entity_poly.pdbx_strand_id
1 'polypeptide(L)'
;LGKAAKAMKMFGKGDQVEALETSMNKAAEAAVPQAQAILVDAVKNMSVTDAKGILSGGDDSATQYLNKSSREQIRAKFLPIVKQATDKVGVAQQYNAFAAQAKGLGLVKDDANIENYVTEKALDGLFEMIAKQEQSIRQNPAQAATSLAKKVFGAL
;
A
#
# COMPACT_ATOMS: atom_id res chain seq x y z
N LEU A 1 -5.81 4.42 13.85
CA LEU A 1 -5.53 5.78 14.39
C LEU A 1 -6.75 6.54 14.90
N GLY A 2 -7.92 6.48 14.25
CA GLY A 2 -9.06 7.38 14.50
C GLY A 2 -9.41 7.71 15.96
N LYS A 3 -9.57 6.71 16.86
CA LYS A 3 -9.95 6.99 18.26
C LYS A 3 -8.83 7.66 19.08
N ALA A 4 -7.58 7.21 18.93
CA ALA A 4 -6.42 7.77 19.61
C ALA A 4 -6.06 9.16 19.08
N ALA A 5 -6.09 9.34 17.76
CA ALA A 5 -5.88 10.63 17.10
C ALA A 5 -6.95 11.66 17.51
N LYS A 6 -8.22 11.24 17.59
CA LYS A 6 -9.33 12.10 18.03
C LYS A 6 -9.18 12.50 19.50
N ALA A 7 -8.79 11.58 20.38
CA ALA A 7 -8.49 11.89 21.78
C ALA A 7 -7.33 12.90 21.89
N MET A 8 -6.20 12.66 21.21
CA MET A 8 -5.06 13.57 21.22
C MET A 8 -5.43 14.98 20.69
N LYS A 9 -6.24 15.07 19.62
CA LYS A 9 -6.78 16.34 19.11
C LYS A 9 -7.61 17.07 20.19
N MET A 10 -8.45 16.37 20.96
CA MET A 10 -9.23 16.97 22.06
C MET A 10 -8.37 17.45 23.23
N PHE A 11 -7.22 16.82 23.49
CA PHE A 11 -6.28 17.21 24.57
C PHE A 11 -5.22 18.22 24.12
N GLY A 12 -5.46 18.98 23.05
CA GLY A 12 -4.58 20.07 22.60
C GLY A 12 -3.36 19.63 21.79
N LYS A 13 -3.30 18.36 21.34
CA LYS A 13 -2.23 17.82 20.49
C LYS A 13 -2.63 17.76 19.00
N GLY A 14 -3.46 18.70 18.54
CA GLY A 14 -3.98 18.73 17.16
C GLY A 14 -2.88 18.76 16.10
N ASP A 15 -1.99 19.74 16.19
CA ASP A 15 -0.88 19.96 15.25
C ASP A 15 0.07 18.76 15.18
N GLN A 16 0.27 18.07 16.31
CA GLN A 16 1.08 16.86 16.40
C GLN A 16 0.45 15.69 15.63
N VAL A 17 -0.86 15.52 15.76
CA VAL A 17 -1.59 14.49 15.02
C VAL A 17 -1.60 14.79 13.52
N GLU A 18 -1.80 16.05 13.13
CA GLU A 18 -1.77 16.45 11.72
C GLU A 18 -0.38 16.29 11.09
N ALA A 19 0.68 16.64 11.82
CA ALA A 19 2.05 16.39 11.40
C ALA A 19 2.34 14.89 11.21
N LEU A 20 1.81 14.04 12.09
CA LEU A 20 1.89 12.59 11.96
C LEU A 20 1.14 12.10 10.72
N GLU A 21 -0.14 12.47 10.56
CA GLU A 21 -0.97 12.11 9.40
C GLU A 21 -0.30 12.52 8.08
N THR A 22 0.22 13.75 8.02
CA THR A 22 0.95 14.27 6.85
C THR A 22 2.21 13.45 6.57
N SER A 23 2.99 13.14 7.60
CA SER A 23 4.21 12.35 7.43
C SER A 23 3.93 10.93 6.98
N MET A 24 2.87 10.31 7.49
CA MET A 24 2.45 8.98 7.06
C MET A 24 2.04 8.96 5.60
N ASN A 25 1.29 9.96 5.13
CA ASN A 25 0.88 10.05 3.73
C ASN A 25 2.09 10.25 2.81
N LYS A 26 2.99 11.18 3.15
CA LYS A 26 4.26 11.36 2.41
C LYS A 26 5.10 10.09 2.37
N ALA A 27 5.14 9.36 3.48
CA ALA A 27 5.84 8.09 3.58
C ALA A 27 5.26 7.04 2.62
N ALA A 28 3.93 6.90 2.61
CA ALA A 28 3.22 5.99 1.71
C ALA A 28 3.47 6.37 0.23
N GLU A 29 3.30 7.64 -0.12
CA GLU A 29 3.52 8.15 -1.48
C GLU A 29 4.95 7.91 -1.96
N ALA A 30 5.95 8.15 -1.11
CA ALA A 30 7.36 7.95 -1.45
C ALA A 30 7.73 6.47 -1.63
N ALA A 31 7.00 5.55 -1.00
CA ALA A 31 7.25 4.13 -1.09
C ALA A 31 6.67 3.51 -2.39
N VAL A 32 5.53 4.01 -2.87
CA VAL A 32 4.78 3.46 -4.02
C VAL A 32 5.64 3.13 -5.25
N PRO A 33 6.58 3.98 -5.70
CA PRO A 33 7.39 3.70 -6.88
C PRO A 33 8.20 2.39 -6.79
N GLN A 34 8.55 1.94 -5.58
CA GLN A 34 9.30 0.69 -5.38
C GLN A 34 8.50 -0.56 -5.77
N ALA A 35 7.17 -0.47 -5.87
CA ALA A 35 6.34 -1.59 -6.27
C ALA A 35 6.47 -1.93 -7.76
N GLN A 36 6.86 -0.97 -8.60
CA GLN A 36 6.77 -1.11 -10.06
C GLN A 36 7.58 -2.31 -10.58
N ALA A 37 8.87 -2.39 -10.23
CA ALA A 37 9.73 -3.47 -10.70
C ALA A 37 9.21 -4.85 -10.25
N ILE A 38 8.74 -4.94 -9.01
CA ILE A 38 8.23 -6.18 -8.42
C ILE A 38 6.92 -6.61 -9.12
N LEU A 39 6.00 -5.68 -9.36
CA LEU A 39 4.75 -5.96 -10.07
C LEU A 39 5.03 -6.41 -11.51
N VAL A 40 5.97 -5.76 -12.20
CA VAL A 40 6.40 -6.16 -13.54
C VAL A 40 7.00 -7.56 -13.53
N ASP A 41 7.84 -7.88 -12.56
CA ASP A 41 8.45 -9.21 -12.47
C ASP A 41 7.42 -10.28 -12.08
N ALA A 42 6.41 -9.96 -11.28
CA ALA A 42 5.28 -10.85 -11.03
C ALA A 42 4.51 -11.17 -12.32
N VAL A 43 4.28 -10.18 -13.18
CA VAL A 43 3.66 -10.39 -14.50
C VAL A 43 4.55 -11.25 -15.41
N LYS A 44 5.86 -11.00 -15.44
CA LYS A 44 6.78 -11.80 -16.28
C LYS A 44 6.86 -13.26 -15.85
N ASN A 45 6.73 -13.53 -14.56
CA ASN A 45 6.77 -14.88 -13.99
C ASN A 45 5.39 -15.54 -13.93
N MET A 46 4.36 -14.93 -14.52
CA MET A 46 3.00 -15.47 -14.57
C MET A 46 2.96 -16.76 -15.40
N SER A 47 2.41 -17.82 -14.82
CA SER A 47 2.20 -19.07 -15.55
C SER A 47 1.00 -18.97 -16.50
N VAL A 48 0.94 -19.87 -17.49
CA VAL A 48 -0.24 -19.99 -18.37
C VAL A 48 -1.51 -20.32 -17.55
N THR A 49 -1.38 -21.06 -16.45
CA THR A 49 -2.49 -21.40 -15.57
C THR A 49 -3.00 -20.15 -14.84
N ASP A 50 -2.11 -19.31 -14.33
CA ASP A 50 -2.48 -18.04 -13.69
C ASP A 50 -3.17 -17.11 -14.68
N ALA A 51 -2.63 -16.99 -15.89
CA ALA A 51 -3.22 -16.17 -16.95
C ALA A 51 -4.64 -16.63 -17.30
N LYS A 52 -4.86 -17.95 -17.44
CA LYS A 52 -6.21 -18.51 -17.63
C LYS A 52 -7.12 -18.19 -16.46
N GLY A 53 -6.64 -18.35 -15.23
CA GLY A 53 -7.39 -18.03 -14.02
C GLY A 53 -7.83 -16.57 -13.96
N ILE A 54 -6.96 -15.64 -14.39
CA ILE A 54 -7.28 -14.21 -14.48
C ILE A 54 -8.35 -13.93 -15.53
N LEU A 55 -8.25 -14.56 -16.70
CA LEU A 55 -9.20 -14.40 -17.81
C LEU A 55 -10.59 -14.96 -17.48
N SER A 56 -10.67 -16.11 -16.79
CA SER A 56 -11.94 -16.74 -16.40
C SER A 56 -12.47 -16.27 -15.04
N GLY A 57 -11.70 -15.49 -14.29
CA GLY A 57 -12.03 -15.05 -12.95
C GLY A 57 -12.89 -13.77 -12.92
N GLY A 58 -13.28 -13.37 -11.70
CA GLY A 58 -14.06 -12.16 -11.43
C GLY A 58 -13.33 -10.83 -11.66
N ASP A 59 -13.97 -9.74 -11.27
CA ASP A 59 -13.60 -8.37 -11.64
C ASP A 59 -12.22 -7.90 -11.14
N ASP A 60 -11.65 -8.56 -10.13
CA ASP A 60 -10.38 -8.21 -9.49
C ASP A 60 -9.33 -9.34 -9.55
N SER A 61 -9.51 -10.32 -10.43
CA SER A 61 -8.67 -11.53 -10.48
C SER A 61 -7.19 -11.26 -10.72
N ALA A 62 -6.86 -10.29 -11.59
CA ALA A 62 -5.48 -9.89 -11.83
C ALA A 62 -4.89 -9.21 -10.59
N THR A 63 -5.68 -8.39 -9.92
CA THR A 63 -5.29 -7.72 -8.67
C THR A 63 -5.01 -8.74 -7.57
N GLN A 64 -5.89 -9.74 -7.39
CA GLN A 64 -5.67 -10.81 -6.41
C GLN A 64 -4.39 -11.60 -6.70
N TYR A 65 -4.14 -11.93 -7.97
CA TYR A 65 -2.90 -12.58 -8.38
C TYR A 65 -1.66 -11.74 -8.04
N LEU A 66 -1.67 -10.45 -8.40
CA LEU A 66 -0.54 -9.55 -8.12
C LEU A 66 -0.36 -9.39 -6.61
N ASN A 67 -1.43 -9.25 -5.86
CA ASN A 67 -1.37 -9.13 -4.40
C ASN A 67 -0.71 -10.38 -3.79
N LYS A 68 -1.19 -11.57 -4.15
CA LYS A 68 -0.62 -12.83 -3.66
C LYS A 68 0.86 -13.03 -4.06
N SER A 69 1.25 -12.65 -5.28
CA SER A 69 2.58 -12.91 -5.82
C SER A 69 3.63 -11.86 -5.45
N SER A 70 3.22 -10.64 -5.08
CA SER A 70 4.15 -9.52 -4.89
C SER A 70 4.04 -8.79 -3.55
N ARG A 71 2.93 -8.87 -2.80
CA ARG A 71 2.69 -8.02 -1.62
C ARG A 71 3.82 -8.06 -0.61
N GLU A 72 4.31 -9.25 -0.24
CA GLU A 72 5.38 -9.38 0.75
C GLU A 72 6.71 -8.77 0.29
N GLN A 73 7.03 -8.91 -1.01
CA GLN A 73 8.23 -8.31 -1.57
C GLN A 73 8.12 -6.78 -1.61
N ILE A 74 6.94 -6.26 -1.98
CA ILE A 74 6.65 -4.81 -1.95
C ILE A 74 6.72 -4.30 -0.51
N ARG A 75 6.12 -5.02 0.44
CA ARG A 75 6.15 -4.72 1.88
C ARG A 75 7.58 -4.57 2.37
N ALA A 76 8.46 -5.50 2.03
CA ALA A 76 9.87 -5.47 2.40
C ALA A 76 10.62 -4.25 1.84
N LYS A 77 10.21 -3.71 0.69
CA LYS A 77 10.76 -2.46 0.13
C LYS A 77 10.12 -1.20 0.72
N PHE A 78 8.84 -1.24 1.05
CA PHE A 78 8.11 -0.09 1.60
C PHE A 78 8.52 0.21 3.04
N LEU A 79 8.64 -0.83 3.86
CA LEU A 79 8.89 -0.69 5.29
C LEU A 79 10.10 0.22 5.65
N PRO A 80 11.31 0.08 5.05
CA PRO A 80 12.43 0.97 5.38
C PRO A 80 12.19 2.43 4.98
N ILE A 81 11.50 2.68 3.87
CA ILE A 81 11.16 4.04 3.41
C ILE A 81 10.15 4.68 4.38
N VAL A 82 9.13 3.91 4.74
CA VAL A 82 8.10 4.34 5.69
C VAL A 82 8.70 4.62 7.06
N LYS A 83 9.59 3.74 7.52
CA LYS A 83 10.32 3.92 8.76
C LYS A 83 11.15 5.20 8.74
N GLN A 84 11.96 5.42 7.71
CA GLN A 84 12.78 6.64 7.61
C GLN A 84 11.94 7.92 7.60
N ALA A 85 10.75 7.88 6.98
CA ALA A 85 9.85 9.03 6.93
C ALA A 85 9.16 9.29 8.28
N THR A 86 8.71 8.24 8.96
CA THR A 86 8.00 8.33 10.25
C THR A 86 8.92 8.58 11.44
N ASP A 87 10.16 8.08 11.42
CA ASP A 87 11.18 8.32 12.46
C ASP A 87 11.50 9.82 12.66
N LYS A 88 11.24 10.65 11.64
CA LYS A 88 11.45 12.11 11.69
C LYS A 88 10.37 12.86 12.48
N VAL A 89 9.29 12.20 12.88
CA VAL A 89 8.17 12.81 13.60
C VAL A 89 8.15 12.33 15.03
N GLY A 90 8.34 13.25 16.00
CA GLY A 90 8.36 12.90 17.43
C GLY A 90 7.07 12.24 17.95
N VAL A 91 5.97 12.37 17.22
CA VAL A 91 4.67 11.73 17.54
C VAL A 91 4.68 10.24 17.18
N ALA A 92 5.45 9.82 16.17
CA ALA A 92 5.67 8.40 15.87
C ALA A 92 6.36 7.72 17.06
N GLN A 93 7.34 8.39 17.68
CA GLN A 93 8.02 7.90 18.88
C GLN A 93 7.06 7.77 20.07
N GLN A 94 6.17 8.75 20.29
CA GLN A 94 5.15 8.70 21.35
C GLN A 94 4.13 7.56 21.14
N TYR A 95 3.69 7.35 19.90
CA TYR A 95 2.82 6.22 19.56
C TYR A 95 3.53 4.89 19.79
N ASN A 96 4.78 4.75 19.33
CA ASN A 96 5.56 3.52 19.48
C ASN A 96 5.86 3.22 20.95
N ALA A 97 6.08 4.23 21.80
CA ALA A 97 6.22 4.05 23.25
C ALA A 97 4.93 3.52 23.89
N PHE A 98 3.77 4.09 23.52
CA PHE A 98 2.47 3.61 23.98
C PHE A 98 2.19 2.17 23.51
N ALA A 99 2.45 1.88 22.23
CA ALA A 99 2.28 0.56 21.65
C ALA A 99 3.19 -0.48 22.33
N ALA A 100 4.43 -0.14 22.64
CA ALA A 100 5.36 -1.00 23.37
C ALA A 100 4.87 -1.31 24.80
N GLN A 101 4.34 -0.31 25.51
CA GLN A 101 3.75 -0.51 26.84
C GLN A 101 2.51 -1.41 26.79
N ALA A 102 1.61 -1.19 25.82
CA ALA A 102 0.41 -1.99 25.64
C ALA A 102 0.73 -3.44 25.18
N LYS A 103 1.79 -3.63 24.39
CA LYS A 103 2.34 -4.95 24.04
C LYS A 103 2.87 -5.70 25.26
N GLY A 104 3.58 -5.02 26.18
CA GLY A 104 4.02 -5.61 27.44
C GLY A 104 2.89 -6.14 28.34
N LEU A 105 1.66 -5.65 28.12
CA LEU A 105 0.44 -6.09 28.81
C LEU A 105 -0.35 -7.16 28.03
N GLY A 106 0.14 -7.62 26.87
CA GLY A 106 -0.54 -8.60 26.02
C GLY A 106 -1.78 -8.05 25.30
N LEU A 107 -1.97 -6.72 25.29
CA LEU A 107 -3.17 -6.09 24.73
C LEU A 107 -3.05 -5.79 23.23
N VAL A 108 -1.86 -5.95 22.64
CA VAL A 108 -1.57 -5.62 21.24
C VAL A 108 -0.57 -6.63 20.65
N LYS A 109 -0.68 -6.88 19.34
CA LYS A 109 0.21 -7.79 18.60
C LYS A 109 1.64 -7.25 18.47
N ASP A 110 2.59 -8.16 18.23
CA ASP A 110 4.03 -7.88 18.17
C ASP A 110 4.46 -6.86 17.11
N ASP A 111 3.65 -6.72 16.06
CA ASP A 111 3.85 -5.92 14.86
C ASP A 111 3.10 -4.58 14.88
N ALA A 112 2.47 -4.21 16.00
CA ALA A 112 1.62 -3.03 16.13
C ALA A 112 2.39 -1.70 16.31
N ASN A 113 3.35 -1.41 15.44
CA ASN A 113 4.00 -0.09 15.36
C ASN A 113 3.44 0.77 14.21
N ILE A 114 3.74 2.06 14.22
CA ILE A 114 3.21 3.00 13.23
C ILE A 114 3.75 2.69 11.83
N GLU A 115 4.99 2.22 11.73
CA GLU A 115 5.66 1.91 10.47
C GLU A 115 4.98 0.77 9.72
N ASN A 116 4.68 -0.34 10.40
CA ASN A 116 3.94 -1.47 9.85
C ASN A 116 2.53 -1.04 9.46
N TYR A 117 1.84 -0.28 10.32
CA TYR A 117 0.49 0.21 10.03
C TYR A 117 0.45 1.04 8.74
N VAL A 118 1.38 2.00 8.59
CA VAL A 118 1.48 2.84 7.39
C VAL A 118 1.86 2.02 6.17
N THR A 119 2.79 1.08 6.33
CA THR A 119 3.22 0.18 5.24
C THR A 119 2.05 -0.65 4.71
N GLU A 120 1.26 -1.26 5.60
CA GLU A 120 0.06 -2.00 5.19
C GLU A 120 -0.98 -1.09 4.55
N LYS A 121 -1.18 0.13 5.06
CA LYS A 121 -2.10 1.09 4.46
C LYS A 121 -1.65 1.54 3.05
N ALA A 122 -0.35 1.72 2.84
CA ALA A 122 0.21 2.02 1.54
C ALA A 122 0.02 0.85 0.56
N LEU A 123 0.22 -0.39 1.02
CA LEU A 123 -0.04 -1.60 0.22
C LEU A 123 -1.52 -1.74 -0.13
N ASP A 124 -2.41 -1.55 0.86
CA ASP A 124 -3.86 -1.57 0.66
C ASP A 124 -4.28 -0.55 -0.42
N GLY A 125 -3.81 0.70 -0.29
CA GLY A 125 -4.09 1.75 -1.27
C GLY A 125 -3.52 1.45 -2.65
N LEU A 126 -2.31 0.91 -2.73
CA LEU A 126 -1.71 0.47 -3.99
C LEU A 126 -2.60 -0.57 -4.70
N PHE A 127 -2.99 -1.63 -4.00
CA PHE A 127 -3.81 -2.69 -4.59
C PHE A 127 -5.25 -2.25 -4.86
N GLU A 128 -5.80 -1.32 -4.08
CA GLU A 128 -7.09 -0.69 -4.38
C GLU A 128 -7.05 0.07 -5.72
N MET A 129 -5.97 0.80 -5.98
CA MET A 129 -5.82 1.52 -7.25
C MET A 129 -5.62 0.56 -8.43
N ILE A 130 -4.90 -0.55 -8.24
CA ILE A 130 -4.78 -1.62 -9.23
C ILE A 130 -6.15 -2.24 -9.53
N ALA A 131 -6.96 -2.54 -8.51
CA ALA A 131 -8.31 -3.08 -8.67
C ALA A 131 -9.21 -2.15 -9.49
N LYS A 132 -9.19 -0.85 -9.18
CA LYS A 132 -9.96 0.16 -9.95
C LYS A 132 -9.53 0.19 -11.42
N GLN A 133 -8.23 0.08 -11.68
CA GLN A 133 -7.70 0.07 -13.05
C GLN A 133 -8.07 -1.22 -13.79
N GLU A 134 -8.03 -2.38 -13.12
CA GLU A 134 -8.48 -3.66 -13.66
C GLU A 134 -9.97 -3.59 -14.03
N GLN A 135 -10.80 -3.11 -13.12
CA GLN A 135 -12.24 -2.96 -13.35
C GLN A 135 -12.53 -2.07 -14.57
N SER A 136 -11.80 -0.94 -14.70
CA SER A 136 -11.90 -0.06 -15.87
C SER A 136 -11.57 -0.78 -17.18
N ILE A 137 -10.53 -1.63 -17.19
CA ILE A 137 -10.15 -2.45 -18.35
C ILE A 137 -11.23 -3.49 -18.67
N ARG A 138 -11.76 -4.19 -17.65
CA ARG A 138 -12.81 -5.20 -17.83
C ARG A 138 -14.11 -4.62 -18.36
N GLN A 139 -14.47 -3.41 -17.94
CA GLN A 139 -15.65 -2.70 -18.45
C GLN A 139 -15.49 -2.28 -19.91
N ASN A 140 -14.27 -1.97 -20.37
CA ASN A 140 -14.01 -1.44 -21.71
C ASN A 140 -12.78 -2.10 -22.39
N PRO A 141 -12.78 -3.42 -22.63
CA PRO A 141 -11.58 -4.15 -23.05
C PRO A 141 -11.08 -3.73 -24.44
N ALA A 142 -11.99 -3.48 -25.39
CA ALA A 142 -11.64 -3.04 -26.74
C ALA A 142 -10.97 -1.64 -26.75
N GLN A 143 -11.45 -0.73 -25.90
CA GLN A 143 -10.88 0.60 -25.74
C GLN A 143 -9.50 0.53 -25.07
N ALA A 144 -9.36 -0.31 -24.05
CA ALA A 144 -8.08 -0.55 -23.37
C ALA A 144 -7.03 -1.09 -24.36
N ALA A 145 -7.38 -2.10 -25.16
CA ALA A 145 -6.49 -2.68 -26.17
C ALA A 145 -6.06 -1.64 -27.22
N THR A 146 -7.01 -0.86 -27.74
CA THR A 146 -6.71 0.19 -28.74
C THR A 146 -5.83 1.29 -28.15
N SER A 147 -6.08 1.69 -26.90
CA SER A 147 -5.30 2.73 -26.21
C SER A 147 -3.87 2.27 -25.95
N LEU A 148 -3.69 1.00 -25.58
CA LEU A 148 -2.36 0.41 -25.37
C LEU A 148 -1.59 0.33 -26.70
N ALA A 149 -2.23 -0.15 -27.76
CA ALA A 149 -1.64 -0.18 -29.09
C ALA A 149 -1.20 1.21 -29.56
N LYS A 150 -2.07 2.23 -29.42
CA LYS A 150 -1.71 3.62 -29.75
C LYS A 150 -0.51 4.14 -28.96
N LYS A 151 -0.41 3.84 -27.66
CA LYS A 151 0.74 4.27 -26.84
C LYS A 151 2.04 3.60 -27.25
N VAL A 152 2.01 2.30 -27.55
CA VAL A 152 3.22 1.55 -27.94
C VAL A 152 3.67 1.95 -29.34
N PHE A 153 2.76 1.97 -30.31
CA PHE A 153 3.10 2.27 -31.70
C PHE A 153 3.26 3.77 -31.99
N GLY A 154 2.69 4.65 -31.17
CA GLY A 154 2.90 6.10 -31.28
C GLY A 154 4.17 6.62 -30.60
N ALA A 155 4.87 5.78 -29.83
CA ALA A 155 6.17 6.07 -29.24
C ALA A 155 7.34 5.55 -30.11
N LEU A 156 7.04 4.87 -31.22
CA LEU A 156 7.97 4.45 -32.27
C LEU A 156 7.96 5.48 -33.41
#